data_AF-A0A510G7K0-F1
#
_entry.id   AF-A0A510G7K0-F1
#
_cell.length_a   1.000
_cell.length_b   1.000
_cell.length_c   1.000
_cell.angle_alpha   90.00
_cell.angle_beta   90.00
_cell.angle_gamma   90.00
#
_symmetry.space_group_name_H-M   'P 1'
#
loop_
_entity.id
_entity.type
_entity.pdbx_description
1 polymer ?
#
loop_
_entity_poly.entity_id
_entity_poly.type
_entity_poly.pdbx_seq_one_letter_code
_entity_poly.pdbx_strand_id
1 'polypeptide(L)'
;MFIKFINLLILLISLSAIANKEVITNIIGVKATKVQIAELYDIFNIVGQCQNDNSRDYYANATGVVEKVSAHQGEIVKKKGYITSYR
;
A
#
# COMPACT_ATOMS: atom_id res chain seq x y z
N MET A 1 61.66 55.75 21.31
CA MET A 1 60.49 56.17 20.51
C MET A 1 60.19 55.17 19.38
N PHE A 2 61.20 54.69 18.66
CA PHE A 2 61.09 53.71 17.57
C PHE A 2 60.37 52.39 17.93
N ILE A 3 60.74 51.76 19.06
CA ILE A 3 60.13 50.49 19.51
C ILE A 3 58.62 50.62 19.78
N LYS A 4 58.18 51.77 20.31
CA LYS A 4 56.74 52.04 20.53
C LYS A 4 55.97 52.13 19.21
N PHE A 5 56.61 52.66 18.17
CA PHE A 5 56.05 52.75 16.82
C PHE A 5 55.89 51.37 16.16
N ILE A 6 56.89 50.51 16.32
CA ILE A 6 56.86 49.12 15.82
C ILE A 6 55.74 48.34 16.52
N ASN A 7 55.62 48.45 17.84
CA ASN A 7 54.54 47.79 18.59
C ASN A 7 53.14 48.27 18.17
N LEU A 8 52.99 49.57 17.87
CA LEU A 8 51.72 50.12 17.39
C LEU A 8 51.34 49.54 16.01
N LEU A 9 52.32 49.39 15.11
CA LEU A 9 52.14 48.85 13.77
C LEU A 9 51.73 47.37 13.80
N ILE A 10 52.38 46.57 14.66
CA ILE A 10 52.04 45.15 14.86
C ILE A 10 50.61 45.01 15.41
N LEU A 11 50.20 45.89 16.33
CA LEU A 11 48.86 45.90 16.89
C LEU A 11 47.81 46.20 15.80
N LEU A 12 48.06 47.22 14.96
CA LEU A 12 47.17 47.64 13.87
C LEU A 12 46.98 46.52 12.83
N ILE A 13 48.06 45.84 12.45
CA ILE A 13 48.00 44.71 11.50
C ILE A 13 47.19 43.56 12.10
N SER A 14 47.40 43.25 13.38
CA SER A 14 46.68 42.18 14.08
C SER A 14 45.17 42.45 14.19
N LEU A 15 44.76 43.71 14.42
CA LEU A 15 43.35 44.10 14.46
C LEU A 15 42.68 43.96 13.08
N SER A 16 43.38 44.30 12.00
CA SER A 16 42.83 44.21 10.63
C SER A 16 42.54 42.77 10.19
N ALA A 17 43.32 41.79 10.69
CA ALA A 17 43.12 40.37 10.39
C ALA A 17 41.86 39.78 11.06
N ILE A 18 41.44 40.33 12.20
CA ILE A 18 40.25 39.84 12.94
C ILE A 18 38.96 40.42 12.35
N ALA A 19 39.01 41.63 11.79
CA ALA A 19 37.84 42.30 11.21
C ALA A 19 37.31 41.65 9.94
N ASN A 20 38.15 40.91 9.21
CA ASN A 20 37.81 40.38 7.88
C ASN A 20 37.39 38.90 7.88
N LYS A 21 37.10 38.33 9.05
CA LYS A 21 36.45 37.01 9.10
C LYS A 21 34.99 37.20 8.72
N GLU A 22 34.70 37.17 7.42
CA GLU A 22 33.34 37.03 6.93
C GLU A 22 32.70 35.87 7.68
N VAL A 23 31.65 36.18 8.44
CA VAL A 23 30.83 35.17 9.07
C VAL A 23 30.11 34.48 7.93
N ILE A 24 30.71 33.39 7.41
CA ILE A 24 30.07 32.49 6.46
C ILE A 24 28.96 31.79 7.24
N THR A 25 27.81 32.46 7.38
CA THR A 25 26.56 31.85 7.75
C THR A 25 26.08 31.04 6.56
N ASN A 26 26.67 29.87 6.34
CA ASN A 26 26.09 28.84 5.48
C ASN A 26 24.81 28.31 6.15
N ILE A 27 23.78 29.14 6.20
CA ILE A 27 22.44 28.74 6.59
C ILE A 27 21.90 27.99 5.37
N ILE A 28 22.11 26.67 5.36
CA ILE A 28 21.47 25.79 4.40
C ILE A 28 19.97 25.91 4.63
N GLY A 29 19.27 26.58 3.72
CA GLY A 29 17.83 26.77 3.79
C GLY A 29 17.10 25.43 3.62
N VAL A 30 16.64 24.85 4.73
CA VAL A 30 15.78 23.67 4.71
C VAL A 30 14.32 24.07 4.85
N LYS A 31 13.48 23.61 3.92
CA LYS A 31 12.03 23.77 4.01
C LYS A 31 11.45 22.60 4.80
N ALA A 32 11.26 22.79 6.10
CA ALA A 32 10.61 21.81 6.96
C ALA A 32 9.08 21.84 6.73
N THR A 33 8.48 20.66 6.54
CA THR A 33 7.02 20.49 6.52
C THR A 33 6.60 19.74 7.79
N LYS A 34 5.57 20.24 8.48
CA LYS A 34 5.01 19.56 9.65
C LYS A 34 4.31 18.27 9.23
N VAL A 35 4.63 17.17 9.90
CA VAL A 35 3.90 15.90 9.75
C VAL A 35 2.49 16.11 10.28
N GLN A 36 1.49 15.88 9.44
CA GLN A 36 0.08 15.85 9.83
C GLN A 36 -0.34 14.39 9.91
N ILE A 37 -0.94 14.01 11.04
CA ILE A 37 -1.53 12.69 11.20
C ILE A 37 -2.91 12.78 10.52
N ALA A 38 -3.09 12.01 9.45
CA ALA A 38 -4.36 11.84 8.78
C ALA A 38 -4.82 10.39 8.93
N GLU A 39 -6.11 10.18 9.20
CA GLU A 39 -6.70 8.85 9.13
C GLU A 39 -6.80 8.46 7.66
N LEU A 40 -5.87 7.60 7.23
CA LEU A 40 -5.89 6.97 5.92
C LEU A 40 -6.54 5.61 6.08
N TYR A 41 -7.67 5.41 5.40
CA TYR A 41 -8.33 4.12 5.34
C TYR A 41 -7.75 3.35 4.15
N ASP A 42 -6.99 2.30 4.44
CA ASP A 42 -6.50 1.40 3.41
C ASP A 42 -7.70 0.63 2.82
N ILE A 43 -7.97 0.84 1.54
CA ILE A 43 -8.98 0.10 0.79
C ILE A 43 -8.33 -1.18 0.28
N PHE A 44 -8.66 -2.31 0.91
CA PHE A 44 -8.24 -3.62 0.43
C PHE A 44 -9.30 -4.23 -0.48
N ASN A 45 -8.96 -4.36 -1.77
CA ASN A 45 -9.80 -5.06 -2.74
C ASN A 45 -9.35 -6.51 -2.84
N ILE A 46 -10.22 -7.45 -2.45
CA ILE A 46 -10.00 -8.88 -2.63
C ILE A 46 -10.84 -9.35 -3.82
N VAL A 47 -10.20 -10.01 -4.78
CA VAL A 47 -10.90 -10.69 -5.87
C VAL A 47 -11.32 -12.07 -5.40
N GLY A 48 -12.63 -12.27 -5.21
CA GLY A 48 -13.22 -13.57 -4.88
C GLY A 48 -13.89 -14.23 -6.08
N GLN A 49 -14.08 -15.54 -6.00
CA GLN A 49 -14.95 -16.29 -6.92
C GLN A 49 -16.24 -16.66 -6.18
N CYS A 50 -17.39 -16.53 -6.85
CA CYS A 50 -18.66 -17.00 -6.30
C CYS A 50 -18.62 -18.54 -6.20
N GLN A 51 -18.84 -19.07 -5.01
CA GLN A 51 -19.00 -20.51 -4.79
C GLN A 51 -20.48 -20.82 -4.57
N ASN A 52 -20.92 -21.96 -5.10
CA ASN A 52 -22.25 -22.48 -4.81
C ASN A 52 -22.12 -23.55 -3.71
N ASP A 53 -22.45 -23.17 -2.47
CA ASP A 53 -22.32 -24.02 -1.29
C ASP A 53 -23.08 -25.35 -1.37
N ASN A 54 -24.12 -25.42 -2.22
CA ASN A 54 -25.04 -26.57 -2.29
C ASN A 54 -25.08 -27.26 -3.65
N SER A 55 -24.04 -27.11 -4.48
CA SER A 55 -23.93 -27.88 -5.73
C SER A 55 -23.70 -29.36 -5.43
N ARG A 56 -24.45 -30.25 -6.08
CA ARG A 56 -24.30 -31.69 -5.96
C ARG A 56 -24.42 -32.34 -7.34
N ASP A 57 -23.49 -33.23 -7.62
CA ASP A 57 -23.59 -34.13 -8.75
C ASP A 57 -24.38 -35.38 -8.33
N TYR A 58 -25.36 -35.76 -9.16
CA TYR A 58 -26.20 -36.93 -8.93
C TYR A 58 -25.85 -38.00 -9.95
N TYR A 59 -25.66 -39.23 -9.46
CA TYR A 59 -25.32 -40.39 -10.30
C TYR A 59 -26.42 -41.44 -10.22
N ALA A 60 -26.59 -42.19 -11.31
CA ALA A 60 -27.50 -43.33 -11.35
C ALA A 60 -27.05 -44.40 -10.33
N ASN A 61 -27.98 -44.89 -9.53
CA ASN A 61 -27.73 -45.98 -8.58
C ASN A 61 -28.00 -47.38 -9.16
N ALA A 62 -28.47 -47.45 -10.41
CA ALA A 62 -28.78 -48.68 -11.11
C ALA A 62 -28.31 -48.59 -12.58
N THR A 63 -28.01 -49.74 -13.16
CA THR A 63 -27.71 -49.87 -14.59
C THR A 63 -28.99 -50.20 -15.33
N GLY A 64 -29.27 -49.49 -16.43
CA GLY A 64 -30.48 -49.69 -17.23
C GLY A 64 -30.58 -48.67 -18.35
N VAL A 65 -31.62 -48.78 -19.17
CA VAL A 65 -31.91 -47.78 -20.21
C VAL A 65 -32.78 -46.69 -19.59
N VAL A 66 -32.37 -45.43 -19.77
CA VAL A 66 -33.17 -44.27 -19.33
C VAL A 66 -34.49 -44.26 -20.08
N GLU A 67 -35.60 -44.36 -19.35
CA GLU A 67 -36.95 -44.33 -19.91
C GLU A 67 -37.50 -42.90 -19.94
N LYS A 68 -37.24 -42.12 -18.88
CA LYS A 68 -37.73 -40.74 -18.77
C LYS A 68 -36.75 -39.86 -18.00
N VAL A 69 -36.60 -38.62 -18.49
CA VAL A 69 -35.97 -37.52 -17.76
C VAL A 69 -37.08 -36.54 -17.37
N SER A 70 -37.24 -36.28 -16.08
CA SER A 70 -38.35 -35.49 -15.53
C SER A 70 -37.99 -34.04 -15.19
N ALA A 71 -36.71 -33.69 -15.18
CA ALA A 71 -36.23 -32.33 -14.95
C ALA A 71 -35.37 -31.86 -16.12
N HIS A 72 -35.61 -30.64 -16.57
CA HIS A 72 -34.84 -30.04 -17.66
C HIS A 72 -33.66 -29.21 -17.14
N GLN A 73 -32.66 -28.98 -18.00
CA GLN A 73 -31.50 -28.17 -17.64
C GLN A 73 -31.93 -26.74 -17.28
N GLY A 74 -31.46 -26.25 -16.13
CA GLY A 74 -31.79 -24.92 -15.61
C GLY A 74 -33.10 -24.86 -14.80
N GLU A 75 -33.82 -25.97 -14.66
CA GLU A 75 -35.04 -26.03 -13.86
C GLU A 75 -34.74 -26.09 -12.35
N ILE A 76 -35.50 -25.34 -11.56
CA ILE A 76 -35.39 -25.36 -10.09
C ILE A 76 -36.15 -26.57 -9.56
N VAL A 77 -35.41 -27.58 -9.09
CA VAL A 77 -35.97 -28.82 -8.54
C VAL A 77 -35.97 -28.84 -7.02
N LYS A 78 -37.02 -29.44 -6.42
CA LYS A 78 -37.10 -29.64 -4.97
C LYS A 78 -36.20 -30.79 -4.53
N LYS A 79 -35.60 -30.67 -3.34
CA LYS A 79 -34.84 -31.76 -2.71
C LYS A 79 -35.75 -33.00 -2.56
N LYS A 80 -35.31 -34.14 -3.12
CA LYS A 80 -36.04 -35.43 -3.24
C LYS A 80 -37.01 -35.57 -4.44
N GLY A 81 -36.99 -34.66 -5.42
CA GLY A 81 -37.66 -34.90 -6.70
C GLY A 81 -37.00 -36.04 -7.47
N TYR A 82 -37.78 -36.82 -8.22
CA TYR A 82 -37.24 -37.78 -9.19
C TYR A 82 -36.72 -37.01 -10.40
N ILE A 83 -35.50 -37.34 -10.86
CA ILE A 83 -34.84 -36.68 -12.01
C ILE A 83 -34.83 -37.61 -13.23
N THR A 84 -34.66 -38.91 -13.01
CA THR A 84 -34.55 -39.91 -14.08
C THR A 84 -35.20 -41.22 -13.63
N SER A 85 -35.93 -41.88 -14.54
CA SER A 85 -36.43 -43.25 -14.37
C SER A 85 -35.78 -44.21 -15.37
N TYR A 86 -35.64 -45.46 -14.97
CA TYR A 86 -34.97 -46.51 -15.72
C TYR A 86 -35.92 -47.69 -15.91
N ARG A 87 -35.79 -48.38 -17.05
CA ARG A 87 -36.47 -49.64 -17.36
C ARG A 87 -35.57 -50.85 -17.12
#